data_AF-A0A351D1J4-F1
#
_entry.id   AF-A0A351D1J4-F1
#
_cell.length_a   1.000
_cell.length_b   1.000
_cell.length_c   1.000
_cell.angle_alpha   90.00
_cell.angle_beta   90.00
_cell.angle_gamma   90.00
#
_symmetry.space_group_name_H-M   'P 1'
#
loop_
_entity.id
_entity.type
_entity.pdbx_description
1 polymer ?
#
loop_
_entity_poly.entity_id
_entity_poly.type
_entity_poly.pdbx_seq_one_letter_code
_entity_poly.pdbx_strand_id
1 'polypeptide(L)'
;MNLRNLVYFILFFAGPAIAQQPPESIPMMSSDAIASHGAFYVGGEYVGEPGEETMGGSMYVEVMVPKEIKHPNPIVFLHGAGQTGYDWLWTPDGRPGWAYDFLEQGYVVYLQDYPARGRSPYVPAVNGKLNMRTGRTLEKIWTAPTVEDFPQA
;
A
#
# COMPACT_ATOMS: atom_id res chain seq x y z
N MET A 1 43.39 8.84 -45.63
CA MET A 1 42.93 8.47 -44.28
C MET A 1 44.08 8.70 -43.31
N ASN A 2 43.96 9.65 -42.38
CA ASN A 2 44.47 9.52 -41.00
C ASN A 2 44.17 10.80 -40.19
N LEU A 3 42.98 10.80 -39.59
CA LEU A 3 42.57 11.73 -38.55
C LEU A 3 43.11 11.17 -37.23
N ARG A 4 44.12 11.84 -36.69
CA ARG A 4 44.76 11.54 -35.39
C ARG A 4 43.72 11.58 -34.27
N ASN A 5 43.66 10.47 -33.54
CA ASN A 5 42.93 10.21 -32.29
C ASN A 5 42.81 11.44 -31.37
N LEU A 6 41.58 11.84 -31.05
CA LEU A 6 41.26 12.77 -29.98
C LEU A 6 40.41 12.04 -28.95
N VAL A 7 41.07 11.38 -28.01
CA VAL A 7 40.42 10.77 -26.84
C VAL A 7 40.27 11.86 -25.79
N TYR A 8 39.06 12.38 -25.62
CA TYR A 8 38.72 13.25 -24.50
C TYR A 8 38.59 12.39 -23.23
N PHE A 9 39.55 12.52 -22.31
CA PHE A 9 39.41 12.01 -20.95
C PHE A 9 38.43 12.91 -20.18
N ILE A 10 37.22 12.42 -19.94
CA ILE A 10 36.32 13.00 -18.94
C ILE A 10 36.77 12.47 -17.58
N LEU A 11 37.45 13.32 -16.80
CA LEU A 11 37.71 13.09 -15.39
C LEU A 11 36.41 13.33 -14.61
N PHE A 12 35.73 12.27 -14.20
CA PHE A 12 34.68 12.35 -13.19
C PHE A 12 35.32 12.65 -11.84
N PHE A 13 35.09 13.85 -11.30
CA PHE A 13 35.33 14.14 -9.89
C PHE A 13 34.25 13.41 -9.07
N ALA A 14 34.60 12.24 -8.52
CA ALA A 14 33.80 11.60 -7.48
C ALA A 14 34.06 12.33 -6.15
N GLY A 15 33.21 13.30 -5.81
CA GLY A 15 33.14 13.82 -4.44
C GLY A 15 32.68 12.72 -3.48
N PRO A 16 32.95 12.83 -2.16
CA PRO A 16 32.46 11.85 -1.19
C PRO A 16 30.94 11.80 -1.27
N ALA A 17 30.42 10.63 -1.62
CA ALA A 17 28.99 10.38 -1.59
C ALA A 17 28.53 10.50 -0.14
N ILE A 18 27.79 11.57 0.19
CA ILE A 18 27.04 11.62 1.43
C ILE A 18 25.94 10.57 1.28
N ALA A 19 26.01 9.51 2.09
CA ALA A 19 24.98 8.49 2.10
C ALA A 19 23.64 9.15 2.43
N GLN A 20 22.68 9.05 1.50
CA GLN A 20 21.31 9.56 1.63
C GLN A 20 20.50 8.67 2.58
N GLN A 21 20.95 8.54 3.83
CA GLN A 21 20.24 7.79 4.86
C GLN A 21 19.18 8.68 5.52
N PRO A 22 17.99 8.13 5.85
CA PRO A 22 17.00 8.86 6.62
C PRO A 22 17.55 9.20 8.02
N PRO A 23 17.06 10.27 8.67
CA PRO A 23 17.37 10.54 10.07
C PRO A 23 17.00 9.36 10.97
N GLU A 24 17.75 9.15 12.07
CA GLU A 24 17.49 8.08 13.05
C GLU A 24 16.09 8.16 13.69
N SER A 25 15.44 9.33 13.63
CA SER A 25 14.08 9.53 14.14
C SER A 25 12.99 8.91 13.27
N ILE A 26 13.30 8.51 12.04
CA ILE A 26 12.35 7.83 11.16
C ILE A 26 12.53 6.32 11.39
N PRO A 27 11.57 5.63 12.02
CA PRO A 27 11.64 4.18 12.14
C PRO A 27 11.71 3.55 10.73
N MET A 28 12.56 2.54 10.59
CA MET A 28 12.74 1.79 9.35
C MET A 28 12.51 0.31 9.64
N MET A 29 11.89 -0.39 8.70
CA MET A 29 11.71 -1.85 8.80
C MET A 29 12.53 -2.55 7.73
N SER A 30 13.07 -3.71 8.08
CA SER A 30 13.76 -4.55 7.10
C SER A 30 12.76 -5.20 6.14
N SER A 31 13.15 -5.31 4.87
CA SER A 31 12.44 -6.10 3.86
C SER A 31 13.04 -7.50 3.70
N ASP A 32 13.93 -7.94 4.60
CA ASP A 32 14.68 -9.20 4.47
C ASP A 32 13.79 -10.44 4.38
N ALA A 33 12.58 -10.43 4.94
CA ALA A 33 11.66 -11.56 4.84
C ALA A 33 11.07 -11.72 3.43
N ILE A 34 11.15 -10.70 2.58
CA ILE A 34 10.50 -10.63 1.28
C ILE A 34 11.47 -11.08 0.19
N ALA A 35 11.13 -12.17 -0.51
CA ALA A 35 11.88 -12.62 -1.69
C ALA A 35 11.46 -11.87 -2.96
N SER A 36 10.18 -11.60 -3.11
CA SER A 36 9.66 -10.78 -4.20
C SER A 36 8.45 -9.99 -3.77
N HIS A 37 8.30 -8.81 -4.38
CA HIS A 37 7.25 -7.86 -4.10
C HIS A 37 6.72 -7.36 -5.44
N GLY A 38 5.40 -7.38 -5.61
CA GLY A 38 4.73 -6.77 -6.75
C GLY A 38 3.37 -6.20 -6.38
N ALA A 39 2.71 -5.60 -7.36
CA ALA A 39 1.34 -5.13 -7.21
C ALA A 39 0.59 -5.23 -8.53
N PHE A 40 -0.73 -5.30 -8.46
CA PHE A 40 -1.61 -5.35 -9.62
C PHE A 40 -2.97 -4.72 -9.28
N TYR A 41 -3.77 -4.49 -10.32
CA TYR A 41 -5.19 -4.13 -10.16
C TYR A 41 -6.06 -5.29 -10.57
N VAL A 42 -7.18 -5.47 -9.90
CA VAL A 42 -8.20 -6.50 -10.20
C VAL A 42 -9.59 -5.89 -10.24
N GLY A 43 -10.44 -6.48 -11.07
CA GLY A 43 -11.81 -6.03 -11.27
C GLY A 43 -11.90 -4.68 -11.95
N GLY A 44 -13.05 -4.04 -11.78
CA GLY A 44 -13.40 -2.79 -12.43
C GLY A 44 -13.95 -2.98 -13.85
N GLU A 45 -14.56 -1.91 -14.34
CA GLU A 45 -15.16 -1.81 -15.67
C GLU A 45 -14.99 -0.39 -16.23
N TYR A 46 -14.93 -0.27 -17.55
CA TYR A 46 -14.97 1.03 -18.21
C TYR A 46 -16.40 1.58 -18.15
N VAL A 47 -16.54 2.75 -17.54
CA VAL A 47 -17.83 3.43 -17.34
C VAL A 47 -17.81 4.83 -17.93
N GLY A 48 -18.95 5.30 -18.43
CA GLY A 48 -19.09 6.63 -19.02
C GLY A 48 -19.59 6.57 -20.45
N GLU A 49 -19.58 7.72 -21.10
CA GLU A 49 -19.98 7.83 -22.51
C GLU A 49 -18.85 7.33 -23.43
N PRO A 50 -19.19 6.83 -24.63
CA PRO A 50 -18.20 6.38 -25.60
C PRO A 50 -17.15 7.45 -25.91
N GLY A 51 -15.87 7.11 -25.70
CA GLY A 51 -14.72 8.00 -25.91
C GLY A 51 -14.28 8.78 -24.65
N GLU A 52 -15.06 8.75 -23.58
CA GLU A 52 -14.80 9.42 -22.31
C GLU A 52 -14.85 8.42 -21.13
N GLU A 53 -14.72 7.12 -21.41
CA GLU A 53 -14.84 6.10 -20.38
C GLU A 53 -13.69 6.15 -19.37
N THR A 54 -14.00 5.90 -18.11
CA THR A 54 -13.04 5.80 -17.00
C THR A 54 -13.10 4.40 -16.38
N MET A 55 -11.97 3.90 -15.88
CA MET A 55 -11.93 2.61 -15.19
C MET A 55 -12.49 2.76 -13.76
N GLY A 56 -13.76 2.40 -13.58
CA GLY A 56 -14.46 2.44 -12.31
C GLY A 56 -14.41 1.11 -11.56
N GLY A 57 -14.25 1.15 -10.24
CA GLY A 57 -14.38 -0.04 -9.39
C GLY A 57 -13.17 -0.97 -9.35
N SER A 58 -12.04 -0.57 -9.94
CA SER A 58 -10.80 -1.35 -9.84
C SER A 58 -10.22 -1.33 -8.43
N MET A 59 -9.60 -2.44 -8.04
CA MET A 59 -9.02 -2.66 -6.72
C MET A 59 -7.51 -2.89 -6.83
N TYR A 60 -6.72 -2.06 -6.18
CA TYR A 60 -5.28 -2.24 -6.03
C TYR A 60 -4.99 -3.37 -5.04
N VAL A 61 -4.03 -4.22 -5.39
CA VAL A 61 -3.53 -5.31 -4.54
C VAL A 61 -2.01 -5.34 -4.58
N GLU A 62 -1.40 -5.28 -3.41
CA GLU A 62 0.03 -5.49 -3.17
C GLU A 62 0.28 -6.94 -2.76
N VAL A 63 1.39 -7.53 -3.24
CA VAL A 63 1.77 -8.92 -2.99
C VAL A 63 3.19 -8.98 -2.49
N MET A 64 3.40 -9.69 -1.38
CA MET A 64 4.73 -10.04 -0.90
C MET A 64 4.85 -11.55 -0.78
N VAL A 65 5.95 -12.08 -1.33
CA VAL A 65 6.27 -13.51 -1.31
C VAL A 65 7.44 -13.72 -0.34
N PRO A 66 7.33 -14.69 0.59
CA PRO A 66 8.41 -14.96 1.54
C PRO A 66 9.56 -15.70 0.87
N LYS A 67 10.74 -15.71 1.52
CA LYS A 67 11.91 -16.49 1.07
C LYS A 67 11.66 -17.99 0.93
N GLU A 68 10.78 -18.53 1.75
CA GLU A 68 10.36 -19.93 1.70
C GLU A 68 8.84 -20.00 1.87
N ILE A 69 8.13 -20.51 0.87
CA ILE A 69 6.68 -20.72 0.94
C ILE A 69 6.41 -22.03 1.68
N LYS A 70 5.82 -21.93 2.88
CA LYS A 70 5.54 -23.07 3.76
C LYS A 70 4.07 -23.50 3.73
N HIS A 71 3.20 -22.65 3.18
CA HIS A 71 1.75 -22.86 3.18
C HIS A 71 1.18 -22.86 1.76
N PRO A 72 0.21 -23.75 1.46
CA PRO A 72 -0.38 -23.84 0.13
C PRO A 72 -1.35 -22.69 -0.19
N ASN A 73 -1.91 -22.05 0.85
CA ASN A 73 -2.89 -20.98 0.70
C ASN A 73 -2.30 -19.65 1.19
N PRO A 74 -2.52 -18.55 0.46
CA PRO A 74 -2.06 -17.22 0.89
C PRO A 74 -2.96 -16.63 1.99
N ILE A 75 -2.48 -15.57 2.62
CA ILE A 75 -3.30 -14.69 3.46
C ILE A 75 -3.71 -13.46 2.64
N VAL A 76 -5.01 -13.15 2.64
CA VAL A 76 -5.55 -11.95 2.01
C VAL A 76 -6.05 -11.02 3.11
N PHE A 77 -5.43 -9.86 3.24
CA PHE A 77 -5.79 -8.86 4.22
C PHE A 77 -6.80 -7.88 3.66
N LEU A 78 -7.89 -7.67 4.41
CA LEU A 78 -9.00 -6.78 4.05
C LEU A 78 -9.11 -5.68 5.12
N HIS A 79 -8.89 -4.42 4.74
CA HIS A 79 -8.89 -3.31 5.70
C HIS A 79 -10.32 -2.86 6.07
N GLY A 80 -10.44 -2.07 7.14
CA GLY A 80 -11.73 -1.53 7.60
C GLY A 80 -12.15 -0.21 6.94
N ALA A 81 -13.24 0.37 7.43
CA ALA A 81 -13.72 1.68 6.97
C ALA A 81 -12.74 2.80 7.36
N GLY A 82 -12.44 3.71 6.43
CA GLY A 82 -11.50 4.83 6.64
C GLY A 82 -10.01 4.46 6.51
N GLN A 83 -9.68 3.19 6.36
CA GLN A 83 -8.30 2.69 6.30
C GLN A 83 -7.88 2.23 4.91
N THR A 84 -6.66 1.68 4.79
CA THR A 84 -6.06 1.10 3.57
C THR A 84 -5.33 -0.21 3.93
N GLY A 85 -4.74 -0.90 2.95
CA GLY A 85 -3.87 -2.05 3.20
C GLY A 85 -2.66 -1.74 4.09
N TYR A 86 -2.34 -0.46 4.29
CA TYR A 86 -1.26 -0.01 5.18
C TYR A 86 -1.43 -0.48 6.63
N ASP A 87 -2.66 -0.70 7.11
CA ASP A 87 -2.98 -1.19 8.46
C ASP A 87 -2.20 -2.45 8.85
N TRP A 88 -1.87 -3.28 7.86
CA TRP A 88 -1.23 -4.58 8.08
C TRP A 88 0.29 -4.53 7.95
N LEU A 89 0.83 -3.41 7.47
CA LEU A 89 2.27 -3.22 7.28
C LEU A 89 2.91 -2.66 8.54
N TRP A 90 2.26 -1.70 9.20
CA TRP A 90 2.85 -0.92 10.28
C TRP A 90 1.90 -0.79 11.46
N THR A 91 2.44 -1.01 12.65
CA THR A 91 1.77 -0.58 13.87
C THR A 91 1.97 0.93 14.09
N PRO A 92 1.04 1.64 14.76
CA PRO A 92 1.19 3.07 15.02
C PRO A 92 2.44 3.45 15.84
N ASP A 93 3.00 2.51 16.59
CA ASP A 93 4.22 2.68 17.38
C ASP A 93 5.52 2.29 16.62
N GLY A 94 5.41 1.98 15.32
CA GLY A 94 6.57 1.78 14.43
C GLY A 94 7.14 0.36 14.39
N ARG A 95 6.48 -0.62 15.00
CA ARG A 95 6.81 -2.05 14.84
C ARG A 95 6.20 -2.61 13.54
N PRO A 96 6.76 -3.71 13.00
CA PRO A 96 6.14 -4.46 11.91
C PRO A 96 4.71 -4.90 12.23
N GLY A 97 3.84 -4.78 11.24
CA GLY A 97 2.47 -5.30 11.29
C GLY A 97 2.38 -6.77 10.90
N TRP A 98 1.16 -7.31 10.97
CA TRP A 98 0.90 -8.74 10.74
C TRP A 98 1.35 -9.27 9.38
N ALA A 99 1.42 -8.43 8.35
CA ALA A 99 1.91 -8.87 7.04
C ALA A 99 3.34 -9.46 7.14
N TYR A 100 4.20 -8.85 7.95
CA TYR A 100 5.56 -9.32 8.18
C TYR A 100 5.60 -10.57 9.05
N ASP A 101 4.78 -10.63 10.10
CA ASP A 101 4.67 -11.83 10.94
C ASP A 101 4.26 -13.08 10.13
N PHE A 102 3.31 -12.92 9.19
CA PHE A 102 2.87 -14.02 8.33
C PHE A 102 3.87 -14.34 7.20
N LEU A 103 4.59 -13.34 6.68
CA LEU A 103 5.70 -13.57 5.74
C LEU A 103 6.81 -14.40 6.39
N GLU A 104 7.21 -14.10 7.61
CA GLU A 104 8.23 -14.87 8.34
C GLU A 104 7.79 -16.32 8.61
N GLN A 105 6.48 -16.53 8.77
CA GLN A 105 5.89 -17.86 8.88
C GLN A 105 5.79 -18.61 7.53
N GLY A 106 6.10 -17.97 6.41
CA GLY A 106 6.13 -18.59 5.08
C GLY A 106 4.81 -18.52 4.32
N TYR A 107 3.93 -17.57 4.64
CA TYR A 107 2.74 -17.27 3.85
C TYR A 107 3.04 -16.23 2.76
N VAL A 108 2.50 -16.43 1.56
CA VAL A 108 2.33 -15.34 0.60
C VAL A 108 1.21 -14.44 1.12
N VAL A 109 1.42 -13.13 1.12
CA VAL A 109 0.45 -12.16 1.63
C VAL A 109 -0.02 -11.22 0.54
N TYR A 110 -1.32 -10.93 0.53
CA TYR A 110 -1.98 -10.00 -0.37
C TYR A 110 -2.62 -8.89 0.47
N LEU A 111 -2.31 -7.63 0.19
CA LEU A 111 -2.89 -6.47 0.86
C LEU A 111 -3.65 -5.65 -0.17
N GLN A 112 -4.95 -5.48 0.03
CA GLN A 112 -5.78 -4.73 -0.89
C GLN A 112 -6.09 -3.33 -0.35
N ASP A 113 -6.34 -2.41 -1.27
CA ASP A 113 -7.09 -1.19 -1.03
C ASP A 113 -8.45 -1.30 -1.71
N TYR A 114 -9.56 -1.19 -0.99
CA TYR A 114 -10.90 -1.33 -1.59
C TYR A 114 -11.10 -0.37 -2.77
N PRO A 115 -11.99 -0.69 -3.74
CA PRO A 115 -12.36 0.28 -4.75
C PRO A 115 -12.67 1.65 -4.16
N ALA A 116 -12.16 2.71 -4.79
CA ALA A 116 -12.30 4.09 -4.33
C ALA A 116 -11.66 4.41 -2.97
N ARG A 117 -10.60 3.68 -2.58
CA ARG A 117 -9.78 3.94 -1.39
C ARG A 117 -8.29 3.80 -1.70
N GLY A 118 -7.46 4.61 -1.04
CA GLY A 118 -6.01 4.47 -1.11
C GLY A 118 -5.49 4.57 -2.54
N ARG A 119 -4.86 3.51 -3.02
CA ARG A 119 -4.31 3.40 -4.37
C ARG A 119 -5.36 3.00 -5.42
N SER A 120 -6.54 2.55 -5.00
CA SER A 120 -7.66 2.28 -5.89
C SER A 120 -8.37 3.57 -6.31
N PRO A 121 -8.50 3.86 -7.62
CA PRO A 121 -9.06 5.12 -8.09
C PRO A 121 -10.47 5.40 -7.59
N TYR A 122 -10.71 6.66 -7.21
CA TYR A 122 -12.04 7.19 -7.02
C TYR A 122 -12.57 7.75 -8.34
N VAL A 123 -13.68 7.22 -8.81
CA VAL A 123 -14.39 7.69 -10.01
C VAL A 123 -15.71 8.32 -9.57
N PRO A 124 -15.87 9.66 -9.64
CA PRO A 124 -17.04 10.36 -9.12
C PRO A 124 -18.38 9.83 -9.66
N ALA A 125 -18.42 9.48 -10.95
CA ALA A 125 -19.61 8.96 -11.63
C ALA A 125 -20.06 7.59 -11.09
N VAL A 126 -19.15 6.81 -10.50
CA VAL A 126 -19.42 5.47 -9.96
C VAL A 126 -19.56 5.48 -8.45
N ASN A 127 -18.73 6.26 -7.75
CA ASN A 127 -18.57 6.15 -6.31
C ASN A 127 -19.41 7.15 -5.50
N GLY A 128 -20.14 8.06 -6.16
CA GLY A 128 -21.10 8.95 -5.51
C GLY A 128 -20.45 10.13 -4.81
N LYS A 129 -20.93 10.51 -3.62
CA LYS A 129 -20.39 11.62 -2.84
C LYS A 129 -19.50 11.09 -1.72
N LEU A 130 -18.29 11.62 -1.60
CA LEU A 130 -17.42 11.36 -0.46
C LEU A 130 -18.09 11.84 0.83
N ASN A 131 -18.00 11.02 1.88
CA ASN A 131 -18.39 11.38 3.23
C ASN A 131 -17.20 11.24 4.18
N MET A 132 -17.10 12.15 5.13
CA MET A 132 -16.12 12.07 6.21
C MET A 132 -16.88 12.05 7.53
N ARG A 133 -16.59 11.06 8.38
CA ARG A 133 -17.20 10.99 9.71
C ARG A 133 -16.61 12.09 10.58
N THR A 134 -17.46 12.83 11.29
CA THR A 134 -16.98 13.85 12.24
C THR A 134 -16.39 13.19 13.48
N GLY A 135 -15.52 13.90 14.22
CA GLY A 135 -15.00 13.41 15.50
C GLY A 135 -16.12 13.01 16.47
N ARG A 136 -17.20 13.80 16.55
CA ARG A 136 -18.39 13.46 17.35
C ARG A 136 -19.09 12.18 16.89
N THR A 137 -19.16 11.95 15.59
CA THR A 137 -19.74 10.71 15.05
C THR A 137 -18.87 9.51 15.41
N LEU A 138 -17.54 9.64 15.32
CA LEU A 138 -16.60 8.59 15.70
C LEU A 138 -16.64 8.30 17.20
N GLU A 139 -16.66 9.33 18.04
CA GLU A 139 -16.85 9.21 19.49
C GLU A 139 -18.11 8.38 19.79
N LYS A 140 -19.26 8.75 19.21
CA LYS A 140 -20.51 7.99 19.39
C LYS A 140 -20.38 6.51 19.03
N ILE A 141 -19.73 6.19 17.91
CA ILE A 141 -19.58 4.81 17.43
C ILE A 141 -18.63 4.00 18.34
N TRP A 142 -17.50 4.58 18.74
CA TRP A 142 -16.40 3.82 19.33
C TRP A 142 -16.28 3.91 20.85
N THR A 143 -16.86 4.94 21.48
CA THR A 143 -16.75 5.15 22.93
C THR A 143 -18.07 4.98 23.68
N ALA A 144 -19.15 4.62 22.99
CA ALA A 144 -20.48 4.35 23.56
C ALA A 144 -20.92 5.38 24.63
N PRO A 145 -21.12 6.66 24.27
CA PRO A 145 -21.54 7.68 25.24
C PRO A 145 -22.97 7.48 25.78
N THR A 146 -23.81 6.61 25.20
CA THR A 146 -25.13 6.25 25.73
C THR A 146 -25.42 4.75 25.61
N VAL A 147 -26.25 4.22 26.51
CA VAL A 147 -26.52 2.77 26.73
C VAL A 147 -27.44 2.17 25.65
N GLU A 148 -28.03 2.99 24.78
CA GLU A 148 -29.14 2.60 23.90
C GLU A 148 -28.75 1.76 22.67
N ASP A 149 -27.46 1.65 22.33
CA ASP A 149 -27.01 1.11 21.03
C ASP A 149 -26.18 -0.19 21.09
N PHE A 150 -26.38 -1.05 22.11
CA PHE A 150 -25.57 -2.28 22.27
C PHE A 150 -26.26 -3.60 21.84
N PRO A 151 -25.57 -4.54 21.13
CA PRO A 151 -24.39 -4.39 20.28
C PRO A 151 -24.72 -4.49 18.78
N GLN A 152 -24.12 -3.63 17.96
CA GLN A 152 -24.05 -3.82 16.51
C GLN A 152 -22.71 -4.46 16.14
N ALA A 153 -22.81 -5.67 15.58
CA ALA A 153 -21.71 -6.41 14.94
C ALA A 153 -21.55 -5.99 13.48
#